data_AF-A0A936PMG7-F1
#
_entry.id   AF-A0A936PMG7-F1
#
_cell.length_a   1.000
_cell.length_b   1.000
_cell.length_c   1.000
_cell.angle_alpha   90.00
_cell.angle_beta   90.00
_cell.angle_gamma   90.00
#
_symmetry.space_group_name_H-M   'P 1'
#
loop_
_entity.id
_entity.type
_entity.pdbx_description
1 polymer ?
#
loop_
_entity_poly.entity_id
_entity_poly.type
_entity_poly.pdbx_seq_one_letter_code
_entity_poly.pdbx_strand_id
1 'polypeptide(L)'
;MEPDLLVYCQKITPRIRYILELILDDILGLHYAATDRISDYESFDGARLCYHSQPMGAGKELVILPCGLLTEKAINPHQLSFFDFDSSRAFFPVYSKLSPIPFDLFAASFYMVSRYEEYLPYMRDEHGRFSATYGIAMQQGFLQQPVVNQWTLLLKKHLQELFPFLTFRKSEFSFLPTIDIDSAWAYQNKGLIRTMGGYLKDLGKSDLAEIKKRTRVLLRLEKDPFDTYDLMRDIHNRYKLKPYFFILFADYGLNDKNVPVNNSRFQTLVKSLADYARVGIHPSYASNSDPEVLSKEIFRLSQVLKAEITASRQHFLKLSLPETYRNLINLDITDDYTMGFAGQPGFRAGICTPFRWYDLEAEAATELTIHPFTLMEGTLRDYLNLGPAGALQQIRLLVDRVKAVNGNFISLWHNESFSNEKRWAGWVTVYEQMLDYIFAEDSHK
;
A
#
# COMPACT_ATOMS: atom_id res chain seq x y z
N MET A 1 -8.39 -23.42 22.57
CA MET A 1 -7.57 -24.48 21.96
C MET A 1 -6.14 -24.24 22.40
N GLU A 2 -5.32 -25.27 22.54
CA GLU A 2 -3.89 -25.07 22.81
C GLU A 2 -3.20 -24.47 21.56
N PRO A 3 -2.16 -23.64 21.73
CA PRO A 3 -1.41 -23.09 20.60
C PRO A 3 -0.66 -24.19 19.86
N ASP A 4 -0.51 -24.06 18.55
CA ASP A 4 0.36 -24.94 17.74
C ASP A 4 1.85 -24.60 17.98
N LEU A 5 2.13 -23.34 18.29
CA LEU A 5 3.46 -22.77 18.52
C LEU A 5 3.47 -21.92 19.80
N LEU A 6 4.37 -22.21 20.72
CA LEU A 6 4.62 -21.37 21.88
C LEU A 6 5.92 -20.57 21.68
N VAL A 7 5.82 -19.25 21.81
CA VAL A 7 6.94 -18.31 21.67
C VAL A 7 7.38 -17.83 23.05
N TYR A 8 8.62 -18.07 23.42
CA TYR A 8 9.19 -17.48 24.63
C TYR A 8 9.83 -16.12 24.34
N CYS A 9 9.54 -15.14 25.18
CA CYS A 9 10.20 -13.84 25.20
C CYS A 9 10.48 -13.46 26.66
N GLN A 10 11.68 -12.95 26.98
CA GLN A 10 11.96 -12.48 28.35
C GLN A 10 10.96 -11.42 28.85
N LYS A 11 10.41 -10.64 27.93
CA LYS A 11 9.35 -9.66 28.18
C LYS A 11 8.49 -9.54 26.95
N ILE A 12 7.17 -9.59 27.11
CA ILE A 12 6.21 -9.39 26.01
C ILE A 12 5.81 -7.91 25.96
N THR A 13 6.40 -7.15 25.04
CA THR A 13 6.06 -5.74 24.80
C THR A 13 4.96 -5.60 23.73
N PRO A 14 4.31 -4.42 23.60
CA PRO A 14 3.39 -4.16 22.51
C PRO A 14 4.00 -4.37 21.11
N ARG A 15 5.26 -3.94 20.90
CA ARG A 15 6.01 -4.17 19.65
C ARG A 15 6.19 -5.66 19.33
N ILE A 16 6.55 -6.48 20.33
CA ILE A 16 6.68 -7.94 20.18
C ILE A 16 5.33 -8.56 19.83
N ARG A 17 4.27 -8.23 20.59
CA ARG A 17 2.93 -8.77 20.33
C ARG A 17 2.49 -8.49 18.90
N TYR A 18 2.59 -7.23 18.48
CA TYR A 18 2.20 -6.79 17.16
C TYR A 18 2.97 -7.51 16.04
N ILE A 19 4.30 -7.63 16.14
CA ILE A 19 5.06 -8.25 15.04
C ILE A 19 4.94 -9.77 15.01
N LEU A 20 4.75 -10.41 16.17
CA LEU A 20 4.43 -11.83 16.23
C LEU A 20 3.05 -12.09 15.60
N GLU A 21 2.06 -11.24 15.87
CA GLU A 21 0.71 -11.35 15.30
C GLU A 21 0.74 -11.24 13.77
N LEU A 22 1.42 -10.21 13.25
CA LEU A 22 1.57 -10.02 11.81
C LEU A 22 2.27 -11.21 11.13
N ILE A 23 3.38 -11.68 11.69
CA ILE A 23 4.20 -12.71 11.04
C ILE A 23 3.60 -14.10 11.23
N LEU A 24 3.25 -14.47 12.45
CA LEU A 24 2.83 -15.84 12.78
C LEU A 24 1.35 -16.07 12.48
N ASP A 25 0.46 -15.12 12.74
CA ASP A 25 -0.98 -15.28 12.46
C ASP A 25 -1.36 -14.70 11.09
N ASP A 26 -1.20 -13.39 10.86
CA ASP A 26 -1.76 -12.77 9.65
C ASP A 26 -1.17 -13.34 8.36
N ILE A 27 0.15 -13.51 8.30
CA ILE A 27 0.86 -14.03 7.11
C ILE A 27 0.91 -15.56 7.10
N LEU A 28 1.32 -16.20 8.21
CA LEU A 28 1.54 -17.64 8.26
C LEU A 28 0.31 -18.46 8.65
N GLY A 29 -0.68 -17.84 9.31
CA GLY A 29 -1.91 -18.49 9.78
C GLY A 29 -1.69 -19.53 10.86
N LEU A 30 -0.69 -19.33 11.72
CA LEU A 30 -0.41 -20.20 12.86
C LEU A 30 -1.22 -19.73 14.07
N HIS A 31 -1.85 -20.69 14.75
CA HIS A 31 -2.37 -20.44 16.09
C HIS A 31 -1.21 -20.49 17.08
N TYR A 32 -0.75 -19.33 17.56
CA TYR A 32 0.40 -19.22 18.45
C TYR A 32 0.03 -18.59 19.80
N ALA A 33 0.89 -18.77 20.79
CA ALA A 33 0.86 -17.99 22.03
C ALA A 33 2.27 -17.49 22.37
N ALA A 34 2.35 -16.38 23.11
CA ALA A 34 3.60 -15.87 23.66
C ALA A 34 3.61 -16.01 25.20
N THR A 35 4.75 -16.38 25.77
CA THR A 35 4.95 -16.49 27.23
C THR A 35 6.27 -15.87 27.65
N ASP A 36 6.28 -15.28 28.85
CA ASP A 36 7.49 -14.84 29.57
C ASP A 36 7.85 -15.76 30.74
N ARG A 37 7.13 -16.88 30.88
CA ARG A 37 7.33 -17.87 31.94
C ARG A 37 8.08 -19.07 31.40
N ILE A 38 9.33 -19.24 31.84
CA ILE A 38 10.19 -20.37 31.45
C ILE A 38 9.51 -21.70 31.76
N SER A 39 8.84 -21.83 32.92
CA SER A 39 8.13 -23.06 33.30
C SER A 39 7.07 -23.49 32.28
N ASP A 40 6.35 -22.51 31.73
CA ASP A 40 5.27 -22.78 30.78
C ASP A 40 5.87 -23.18 29.42
N TYR A 41 7.00 -22.59 29.05
CA TYR A 41 7.72 -22.91 27.82
C TYR A 41 8.45 -24.27 27.86
N GLU A 42 9.07 -24.61 28.99
CA GLU A 42 9.77 -25.90 29.16
C GLU A 42 8.79 -27.08 29.19
N SER A 43 7.62 -26.89 29.80
CA SER A 43 6.58 -27.92 29.93
C SER A 43 5.67 -28.06 28.70
N PHE A 44 5.73 -27.13 27.74
CA PHE A 44 4.93 -27.17 26.53
C PHE A 44 5.38 -28.30 25.58
N ASP A 45 4.47 -29.22 25.29
CA ASP A 45 4.66 -30.34 24.38
C ASP A 45 4.18 -29.98 22.97
N GLY A 46 5.00 -29.21 22.25
CA GLY A 46 4.67 -28.72 20.91
C GLY A 46 5.81 -27.96 20.24
N ALA A 47 5.49 -27.21 19.17
CA ALA A 47 6.49 -26.39 18.49
C ALA A 47 6.90 -25.20 19.35
N ARG A 48 8.20 -24.92 19.40
CA ARG A 48 8.76 -23.90 20.30
C ARG A 48 9.69 -22.95 19.55
N LEU A 49 9.45 -21.65 19.73
CA LEU A 49 10.32 -20.59 19.25
C LEU A 49 10.83 -19.79 20.45
N CYS A 50 12.15 -19.69 20.58
CA CYS A 50 12.79 -18.88 21.60
C CYS A 50 13.26 -17.56 21.01
N TYR A 51 12.66 -16.45 21.45
CA TYR A 51 13.10 -15.11 21.12
C TYR A 51 13.85 -14.49 22.31
N HIS A 52 15.07 -15.00 22.52
CA HIS A 52 15.93 -14.61 23.63
C HIS A 52 17.42 -14.83 23.29
N SER A 53 18.34 -14.27 24.08
CA SER A 53 19.79 -14.33 23.83
C SER A 53 20.43 -15.69 24.17
N GLN A 54 19.69 -16.56 24.84
CA GLN A 54 20.11 -17.91 25.22
C GLN A 54 18.97 -18.89 24.90
N PRO A 55 19.27 -20.14 24.52
CA PRO A 55 18.26 -21.20 24.46
C PRO A 55 17.69 -21.46 25.85
N MET A 56 16.41 -21.83 25.94
CA MET A 56 15.69 -21.94 27.21
C MET A 56 15.41 -23.38 27.63
N GLY A 57 15.74 -24.39 26.81
CA GLY A 57 15.45 -25.77 27.13
C GLY A 57 16.47 -26.79 26.63
N ALA A 58 16.32 -28.03 27.11
CA ALA A 58 17.12 -29.19 26.69
C ALA A 58 16.60 -29.90 25.41
N GLY A 59 15.63 -29.30 24.71
CA GLY A 59 14.92 -29.91 23.57
C GLY A 59 15.08 -29.15 22.25
N LYS A 60 14.35 -29.59 21.21
CA LYS A 60 14.31 -28.90 19.91
C LYS A 60 13.51 -27.60 20.02
N GLU A 61 14.13 -26.49 19.69
CA GLU A 61 13.52 -25.16 19.58
C GLU A 61 14.14 -24.37 18.42
N LEU A 62 13.36 -23.47 17.83
CA LEU A 62 13.89 -22.49 16.89
C LEU A 62 14.29 -21.24 17.66
N VAL A 63 15.59 -20.92 17.70
CA VAL A 63 16.08 -19.72 18.38
C VAL A 63 16.20 -18.57 17.39
N ILE A 64 15.63 -17.41 17.71
CA ILE A 64 15.85 -16.14 17.02
C ILE A 64 16.40 -15.15 18.05
N LEU A 65 17.56 -14.56 17.76
CA LEU A 65 18.23 -13.67 18.71
C LEU A 65 17.69 -12.24 18.60
N PRO A 66 17.26 -11.61 19.70
CA PRO A 66 16.81 -10.23 19.69
C PRO A 66 17.98 -9.25 19.59
N CYS A 67 17.85 -8.21 18.77
CA CYS A 67 18.80 -7.09 18.69
C CYS A 67 18.51 -5.98 19.71
N GLY A 68 17.32 -6.01 20.32
CA GLY A 68 16.89 -5.09 21.40
C GLY A 68 15.75 -4.14 21.01
N LEU A 69 15.58 -3.82 19.72
CA LEU A 69 14.61 -2.82 19.23
C LEU A 69 13.19 -3.02 19.78
N LEU A 70 12.73 -4.28 19.80
CA LEU A 70 11.35 -4.58 20.21
C LEU A 70 11.09 -4.41 21.72
N THR A 71 12.15 -4.24 22.52
CA THR A 71 12.04 -4.00 23.97
C THR A 71 12.15 -2.53 24.36
N GLU A 72 12.49 -1.67 23.40
CA GLU A 72 12.55 -0.23 23.60
C GLU A 72 11.15 0.39 23.73
N LYS A 73 11.10 1.54 24.39
CA LYS A 73 9.89 2.38 24.53
C LYS A 73 9.98 3.72 23.79
N ALA A 74 11.20 4.17 23.53
CA ALA A 74 11.46 5.42 22.85
C ALA A 74 11.69 5.17 21.35
N ILE A 75 11.57 6.22 20.57
CA ILE A 75 11.91 6.22 19.15
C ILE A 75 13.33 6.76 19.04
N ASN A 76 14.30 5.86 19.00
CA ASN A 76 15.71 6.20 18.94
C ASN A 76 16.26 5.99 17.52
N PRO A 77 17.22 6.83 17.06
CA PRO A 77 17.95 6.54 15.84
C PRO A 77 18.81 5.29 16.02
N HIS A 78 18.76 4.39 15.04
CA HIS A 78 19.61 3.18 15.01
C HIS A 78 20.63 3.27 13.89
N GLN A 79 21.88 2.95 14.20
CA GLN A 79 22.89 2.73 13.16
C GLN A 79 22.66 1.34 12.55
N LEU A 80 22.02 1.31 11.38
CA LEU A 80 21.69 0.07 10.69
C LEU A 80 22.88 -0.45 9.87
N SER A 81 23.24 -1.71 10.11
CA SER A 81 24.19 -2.46 9.29
C SER A 81 23.43 -3.40 8.37
N PHE A 82 23.69 -3.29 7.06
CA PHE A 82 23.03 -4.08 6.02
C PHE A 82 23.97 -5.14 5.45
N PHE A 83 23.42 -6.29 5.09
CA PHE A 83 24.15 -7.38 4.44
C PHE A 83 23.22 -8.18 3.52
N ASP A 84 23.80 -8.91 2.57
CA ASP A 84 23.04 -9.77 1.67
C ASP A 84 22.82 -11.14 2.31
N PHE A 85 21.58 -11.63 2.24
CA PHE A 85 21.18 -12.92 2.79
C PHE A 85 20.03 -13.55 2.00
N ASP A 86 20.24 -14.78 1.52
CA ASP A 86 19.24 -15.60 0.82
C ASP A 86 18.45 -14.83 -0.26
N SER A 87 19.17 -14.17 -1.18
CA SER A 87 18.65 -13.31 -2.26
C SER A 87 17.89 -12.04 -1.83
N SER A 88 17.84 -11.76 -0.53
CA SER A 88 17.29 -10.53 0.06
C SER A 88 18.39 -9.67 0.70
N ARG A 89 18.06 -8.42 1.00
CA ARG A 89 18.89 -7.55 1.86
C ARG A 89 18.34 -7.62 3.28
N ALA A 90 19.18 -7.83 4.29
CA ALA A 90 18.78 -7.89 5.69
C ALA A 90 19.54 -6.86 6.54
N PHE A 91 19.01 -6.58 7.73
CA PHE A 91 19.63 -5.70 8.74
C PHE A 91 19.26 -6.16 10.16
N PHE A 92 19.90 -5.57 11.17
CA PHE A 92 19.99 -6.09 12.54
C PHE A 92 20.71 -7.45 12.63
N PRO A 93 21.98 -7.54 12.18
CA PRO A 93 22.73 -8.78 12.19
C PRO A 93 22.92 -9.33 13.61
N VAL A 94 22.88 -10.66 13.73
CA VAL A 94 23.22 -11.39 14.96
C VAL A 94 24.33 -12.40 14.64
N TYR A 95 25.33 -12.49 15.52
CA TYR A 95 26.60 -13.18 15.21
C TYR A 95 26.75 -14.54 15.90
N SER A 96 25.67 -15.13 16.42
CA SER A 96 25.72 -16.39 17.14
C SER A 96 25.10 -17.53 16.31
N LYS A 97 25.77 -18.67 16.31
CA LYS A 97 25.35 -19.91 15.62
C LYS A 97 24.09 -20.54 16.24
N LEU A 98 23.60 -20.02 17.36
CA LEU A 98 22.36 -20.47 17.98
C LEU A 98 21.14 -20.15 17.11
N SER A 99 21.16 -19.03 16.40
CA SER A 99 20.09 -18.66 15.47
C SER A 99 20.43 -19.12 14.05
N PRO A 100 19.57 -19.91 13.38
CA PRO A 100 19.79 -20.27 11.99
C PRO A 100 19.61 -19.07 11.04
N ILE A 101 18.88 -18.04 11.48
CA ILE A 101 18.69 -16.79 10.75
C ILE A 101 19.69 -15.75 11.31
N PRO A 102 20.59 -15.18 10.48
CA PRO A 102 21.71 -14.34 10.96
C PRO A 102 21.32 -12.88 11.23
N PHE A 103 20.03 -12.60 11.43
CA PHE A 103 19.52 -11.30 11.86
C PHE A 103 18.26 -11.46 12.70
N ASP A 104 17.94 -10.41 13.45
CA ASP A 104 16.66 -10.31 14.15
C ASP A 104 15.53 -9.99 13.15
N LEU A 105 14.91 -11.06 12.62
CA LEU A 105 13.85 -10.93 11.62
C LEU A 105 12.61 -10.19 12.15
N PHE A 106 12.33 -10.30 13.45
CA PHE A 106 11.17 -9.65 14.06
C PHE A 106 11.44 -8.15 14.21
N ALA A 107 12.63 -7.75 14.68
CA ALA A 107 13.01 -6.34 14.71
C ALA A 107 13.10 -5.72 13.30
N ALA A 108 13.71 -6.42 12.34
CA ALA A 108 13.82 -5.94 10.97
C ALA A 108 12.44 -5.75 10.32
N SER A 109 11.54 -6.72 10.51
CA SER A 109 10.17 -6.64 10.00
C SER A 109 9.39 -5.52 10.66
N PHE A 110 9.45 -5.42 12.00
CA PHE A 110 8.80 -4.33 12.75
C PHE A 110 9.25 -2.96 12.26
N TYR A 111 10.56 -2.74 12.11
CA TYR A 111 11.12 -1.48 11.61
C TYR A 111 10.54 -1.08 10.25
N MET A 112 10.38 -2.06 9.35
CA MET A 112 9.82 -1.84 8.02
C MET A 112 8.33 -1.49 8.08
N VAL A 113 7.51 -2.30 8.76
CA VAL A 113 6.04 -2.16 8.73
C VAL A 113 5.54 -1.03 9.62
N SER A 114 6.24 -0.70 10.71
CA SER A 114 5.91 0.46 11.54
C SER A 114 6.35 1.77 10.89
N ARG A 115 7.04 1.71 9.74
CA ARG A 115 7.69 2.86 9.09
C ARG A 115 8.56 3.64 10.06
N TYR A 116 9.37 2.92 10.86
CA TYR A 116 10.14 3.50 11.96
C TYR A 116 11.01 4.71 11.53
N GLU A 117 11.59 4.65 10.33
CA GLU A 117 12.39 5.75 9.76
C GLU A 117 11.59 7.06 9.55
N GLU A 118 10.27 6.99 9.41
CA GLU A 118 9.40 8.17 9.22
C GLU A 118 9.04 8.86 10.54
N TYR A 119 9.37 8.26 11.68
CA TYR A 119 9.27 8.91 13.00
C TYR A 119 10.59 9.57 13.44
N LEU A 120 11.67 9.38 12.67
CA LEU A 120 12.95 10.07 12.86
C LEU A 120 13.02 11.29 11.93
N PRO A 121 13.96 12.22 12.11
CA PRO A 121 14.16 13.29 11.13
C PRO A 121 14.45 12.74 9.72
N TYR A 122 13.61 13.10 8.75
CA TYR A 122 13.73 12.66 7.36
C TYR A 122 13.62 13.81 6.35
N MET A 123 14.11 13.55 5.14
CA MET A 123 14.01 14.49 4.02
C MET A 123 12.64 14.39 3.36
N ARG A 124 11.94 15.52 3.32
CA ARG A 124 10.64 15.69 2.67
C ARG A 124 10.81 16.09 1.21
N ASP A 125 9.88 15.64 0.36
CA ASP A 125 9.75 16.18 -0.99
C ASP A 125 8.92 17.48 -1.02
N GLU A 126 8.69 18.01 -2.22
CA GLU A 126 7.95 19.27 -2.44
C GLU A 126 6.50 19.26 -1.92
N HIS A 127 5.93 18.07 -1.69
CA HIS A 127 4.58 17.90 -1.15
C HIS A 127 4.59 17.61 0.37
N GLY A 128 5.76 17.60 1.00
CA GLY A 128 5.93 17.29 2.41
C GLY A 128 5.94 15.79 2.71
N ARG A 129 6.06 14.92 1.69
CA ARG A 129 6.01 13.46 1.83
C ARG A 129 7.39 12.90 2.16
N PHE A 130 7.45 11.73 2.77
CA PHE A 130 8.69 10.98 2.88
C PHE A 130 9.25 10.64 1.49
N SER A 131 10.51 11.00 1.23
CA SER A 131 11.16 10.78 -0.05
C SER A 131 11.76 9.38 -0.17
N ALA A 132 11.30 8.61 -1.17
CA ALA A 132 11.83 7.28 -1.48
C ALA A 132 13.36 7.28 -1.65
N THR A 133 13.91 8.32 -2.29
CA THR A 133 15.34 8.44 -2.58
C THR A 133 16.21 8.35 -1.34
N TYR A 134 15.76 8.86 -0.19
CA TYR A 134 16.52 8.87 1.05
C TYR A 134 16.15 7.75 2.02
N GLY A 135 15.11 6.97 1.71
CA GLY A 135 14.70 5.83 2.52
C GLY A 135 15.68 4.66 2.43
N ILE A 136 15.76 3.87 3.51
CA ILE A 136 16.72 2.77 3.61
C ILE A 136 16.56 1.74 2.47
N ALA A 137 15.32 1.49 2.04
CA ALA A 137 15.03 0.51 1.01
C ALA A 137 15.60 0.89 -0.36
N MET A 138 15.58 2.19 -0.70
CA MET A 138 16.17 2.69 -1.95
C MET A 138 17.69 2.74 -1.85
N GLN A 139 18.21 3.30 -0.75
CA GLN A 139 19.65 3.45 -0.51
C GLN A 139 20.39 2.12 -0.50
N GLN A 140 19.72 1.05 -0.06
CA GLN A 140 20.28 -0.29 0.04
C GLN A 140 19.79 -1.24 -1.07
N GLY A 141 19.08 -0.72 -2.09
CA GLY A 141 18.75 -1.47 -3.30
C GLY A 141 17.70 -2.58 -3.15
N PHE A 142 16.86 -2.54 -2.11
CA PHE A 142 15.83 -3.56 -1.87
C PHE A 142 14.39 -3.04 -1.98
N LEU A 143 14.18 -1.79 -2.42
CA LEU A 143 12.85 -1.19 -2.56
C LEU A 143 11.88 -2.01 -3.41
N GLN A 144 12.37 -2.72 -4.43
CA GLN A 144 11.55 -3.56 -5.30
C GLN A 144 11.38 -5.01 -4.79
N GLN A 145 11.66 -5.27 -3.51
CA GLN A 145 11.47 -6.58 -2.89
C GLN A 145 10.51 -6.48 -1.70
N PRO A 146 9.52 -7.39 -1.56
CA PRO A 146 8.68 -7.49 -0.38
C PRO A 146 9.44 -8.23 0.74
N VAL A 147 10.51 -7.62 1.24
CA VAL A 147 11.48 -8.25 2.16
C VAL A 147 10.83 -8.84 3.41
N VAL A 148 9.78 -8.22 3.96
CA VAL A 148 9.06 -8.73 5.14
C VAL A 148 8.36 -10.06 4.81
N ASN A 149 7.73 -10.15 3.64
CA ASN A 149 7.12 -11.39 3.18
C ASN A 149 8.19 -12.47 2.94
N GLN A 150 9.33 -12.10 2.35
CA GLN A 150 10.44 -13.03 2.10
C GLN A 150 11.04 -13.57 3.40
N TRP A 151 11.30 -12.71 4.39
CA TRP A 151 11.79 -13.12 5.70
C TRP A 151 10.78 -14.00 6.45
N THR A 152 9.48 -13.75 6.25
CA THR A 152 8.42 -14.60 6.81
C THR A 152 8.41 -16.00 6.18
N LEU A 153 8.64 -16.11 4.87
CA LEU A 153 8.79 -17.41 4.21
C LEU A 153 10.06 -18.16 4.63
N LEU A 154 11.16 -17.43 4.88
CA LEU A 154 12.37 -17.99 5.47
C LEU A 154 12.09 -18.56 6.87
N LEU A 155 11.38 -17.82 7.73
CA LEU A 155 10.97 -18.31 9.04
C LEU A 155 10.09 -19.56 8.93
N LYS A 156 9.10 -19.54 8.03
CA LYS A 156 8.25 -20.70 7.73
C LYS A 156 9.07 -21.93 7.36
N LYS A 157 10.06 -21.78 6.48
CA LYS A 157 10.94 -22.90 6.06
C LYS A 157 11.63 -23.53 7.27
N HIS A 158 12.24 -22.74 8.14
CA HIS A 158 12.92 -23.25 9.33
C HIS A 158 11.95 -23.87 10.35
N LEU A 159 10.76 -23.27 10.55
CA LEU A 159 9.72 -23.86 11.39
C LEU A 159 9.25 -25.20 10.84
N GLN A 160 9.05 -25.33 9.52
CA GLN A 160 8.64 -26.58 8.87
C GLN A 160 9.72 -27.67 8.94
N GLU A 161 10.99 -27.30 8.77
CA GLU A 161 12.13 -28.22 8.90
C GLU A 161 12.23 -28.80 10.32
N LEU A 162 12.00 -27.96 11.34
CA LEU A 162 12.12 -28.37 12.73
C LEU A 162 10.85 -29.04 13.28
N PHE A 163 9.68 -28.58 12.82
CA PHE A 163 8.35 -29.01 13.26
C PHE A 163 7.45 -29.35 12.06
N PRO A 164 7.63 -30.52 11.41
CA PRO A 164 6.92 -30.88 10.19
C PRO A 164 5.39 -31.02 10.34
N PHE A 165 4.90 -31.10 11.58
CA PHE A 165 3.46 -31.17 11.90
C PHE A 165 2.76 -29.82 11.88
N LEU A 166 3.51 -28.69 11.86
CA LEU A 166 2.89 -27.36 11.77
C LEU A 166 2.17 -27.17 10.45
N THR A 167 0.91 -26.73 10.53
CA THR A 167 0.11 -26.39 9.36
C THR A 167 0.09 -24.88 9.16
N PHE A 168 0.24 -24.44 7.92
CA PHE A 168 0.30 -23.02 7.57
C PHE A 168 -0.85 -22.69 6.63
N ARG A 169 -1.35 -21.46 6.71
CA ARG A 169 -2.31 -20.94 5.73
C ARG A 169 -1.71 -21.06 4.32
N LYS A 170 -2.51 -21.59 3.40
CA LYS A 170 -2.21 -21.51 1.96
C LYS A 170 -2.63 -20.12 1.51
N SER A 171 -1.66 -19.22 1.34
CA SER A 171 -1.88 -17.95 0.69
C SER A 171 -1.88 -18.13 -0.83
N GLU A 172 -2.77 -17.39 -1.49
CA GLU A 172 -2.81 -17.30 -2.95
C GLU A 172 -2.55 -15.86 -3.35
N PHE A 173 -1.84 -15.69 -4.47
CA PHE A 173 -1.67 -14.38 -5.08
C PHE A 173 -3.05 -13.73 -5.33
N SER A 174 -3.16 -12.44 -5.02
CA SER A 174 -4.35 -11.64 -5.30
C SER A 174 -3.99 -10.36 -6.02
N PHE A 175 -4.93 -9.82 -6.79
CA PHE A 175 -4.78 -8.56 -7.50
C PHE A 175 -5.95 -7.62 -7.19
N LEU A 176 -5.63 -6.38 -6.80
CA LEU A 176 -6.59 -5.32 -6.61
C LEU A 176 -6.24 -4.11 -7.50
N PRO A 177 -7.03 -3.83 -8.55
CA PRO A 177 -6.93 -2.57 -9.26
C PRO A 177 -7.58 -1.44 -8.45
N THR A 178 -6.87 -0.33 -8.32
CA THR A 178 -7.38 0.87 -7.66
C THR A 178 -7.25 2.07 -8.59
N ILE A 179 -8.30 2.90 -8.64
CA ILE A 179 -8.42 4.01 -9.58
C ILE A 179 -8.70 5.31 -8.81
N ASP A 180 -7.85 6.32 -8.97
CA ASP A 180 -8.02 7.64 -8.39
C ASP A 180 -8.73 8.56 -9.40
N ILE A 181 -9.78 9.24 -8.95
CA ILE A 181 -10.60 10.15 -9.77
C ILE A 181 -10.31 11.60 -9.37
N ASP A 182 -9.17 12.12 -9.81
CA ASP A 182 -8.74 13.52 -9.59
C ASP A 182 -9.58 14.50 -10.41
N SER A 183 -9.99 14.08 -11.61
CA SER A 183 -10.82 14.86 -12.51
C SER A 183 -11.74 13.92 -13.28
N ALA A 184 -13.03 13.95 -12.95
CA ALA A 184 -14.01 13.06 -13.58
C ALA A 184 -14.19 13.30 -15.09
N TRP A 185 -13.97 14.54 -15.54
CA TRP A 185 -14.00 14.92 -16.96
C TRP A 185 -12.87 15.89 -17.28
N ALA A 186 -12.36 15.87 -18.51
CA ALA A 186 -11.38 16.82 -18.99
C ALA A 186 -12.02 18.21 -19.24
N TYR A 187 -13.21 18.23 -19.86
CA TYR A 187 -13.90 19.45 -20.28
C TYR A 187 -15.32 19.56 -19.73
N GLN A 188 -16.09 18.47 -19.76
CA GLN A 188 -17.50 18.49 -19.39
C GLN A 188 -17.69 18.78 -17.89
N ASN A 189 -18.87 19.30 -17.54
CA ASN A 189 -19.35 19.46 -16.17
C ASN A 189 -18.52 20.40 -15.25
N LYS A 190 -17.48 21.08 -15.76
CA LYS A 190 -16.61 22.00 -15.00
C LYS A 190 -17.19 23.39 -14.72
N GLY A 191 -18.33 23.75 -15.32
CA GLY A 191 -18.97 25.07 -15.17
C GLY A 191 -18.40 26.14 -16.11
N LEU A 192 -19.15 27.22 -16.31
CA LEU A 192 -18.89 28.23 -17.35
C LEU A 192 -17.55 28.95 -17.17
N ILE A 193 -17.23 29.39 -15.94
CA ILE A 193 -16.00 30.14 -15.64
C ILE A 193 -14.76 29.33 -16.00
N ARG A 194 -14.73 28.04 -15.61
CA ARG A 194 -13.60 27.14 -15.92
C ARG A 194 -13.49 26.84 -17.41
N THR A 195 -14.62 26.69 -18.09
CA THR A 195 -14.66 26.52 -19.55
C THR A 195 -14.07 27.73 -20.26
N MET A 196 -14.48 28.95 -19.89
CA MET A 196 -13.95 30.19 -20.45
C MET A 196 -12.46 30.36 -20.16
N GLY A 197 -12.03 30.12 -18.92
CA GLY A 197 -10.61 30.13 -18.57
C GLY A 197 -9.78 29.12 -19.37
N GLY A 198 -10.35 27.96 -19.67
CA GLY A 198 -9.77 26.97 -20.58
C GLY A 198 -9.56 27.53 -21.98
N TYR A 199 -10.59 28.12 -22.59
CA TYR A 199 -10.46 28.76 -23.91
C TYR A 199 -9.44 29.91 -23.92
N LEU A 200 -9.41 30.77 -22.91
CA LEU A 200 -8.43 31.87 -22.81
C LEU A 200 -7.00 31.34 -22.73
N LYS A 201 -6.78 30.29 -21.94
CA LYS A 201 -5.47 29.61 -21.85
C LYS A 201 -5.06 29.02 -23.20
N ASP A 202 -5.97 28.32 -23.87
CA ASP A 202 -5.69 27.64 -25.13
C ASP A 202 -5.44 28.66 -26.27
N LEU A 203 -6.18 29.78 -26.28
CA LEU A 203 -5.94 30.94 -27.16
C LEU A 203 -4.58 31.60 -26.89
N GLY A 204 -4.24 31.82 -25.61
CA GLY A 204 -2.93 32.37 -25.23
C GLY A 204 -1.76 31.49 -25.64
N LYS A 205 -1.98 30.17 -25.76
CA LYS A 205 -1.00 29.20 -26.28
C LYS A 205 -1.09 28.97 -27.79
N SER A 206 -2.04 29.60 -28.48
CA SER A 206 -2.37 29.35 -29.89
C SER A 206 -2.67 27.88 -30.21
N ASP A 207 -3.22 27.12 -29.26
CA ASP A 207 -3.54 25.70 -29.41
C ASP A 207 -4.94 25.51 -30.01
N LEU A 208 -5.04 25.74 -31.32
CA LEU A 208 -6.31 25.63 -32.07
C LEU A 208 -6.89 24.21 -32.03
N ALA A 209 -6.03 23.19 -31.92
CA ALA A 209 -6.45 21.80 -31.82
C ALA A 209 -7.22 21.56 -30.51
N GLU A 210 -6.70 22.06 -29.40
CA GLU A 210 -7.35 21.95 -28.08
C GLU A 210 -8.67 22.73 -28.03
N ILE A 211 -8.72 23.93 -28.60
CA ILE A 211 -9.95 24.74 -28.71
C ILE A 211 -11.02 23.96 -29.48
N LYS A 212 -10.66 23.38 -30.64
CA LYS A 212 -11.57 22.57 -31.46
C LYS A 212 -12.07 21.34 -30.69
N LYS A 213 -11.17 20.63 -30.01
CA LYS A 213 -11.52 19.45 -29.20
C LYS A 213 -12.45 19.80 -28.05
N ARG A 214 -12.11 20.80 -27.24
CA ARG A 214 -12.95 21.33 -26.15
C ARG A 214 -14.35 21.66 -26.66
N THR A 215 -14.44 22.34 -27.79
CA THR A 215 -15.73 22.74 -28.40
C THR A 215 -16.56 21.52 -28.81
N ARG A 216 -15.96 20.56 -29.53
CA ARG A 216 -16.64 19.31 -29.93
C ARG A 216 -17.13 18.51 -28.74
N VAL A 217 -16.33 18.38 -27.69
CA VAL A 217 -16.71 17.66 -26.46
C VAL A 217 -17.85 18.36 -25.71
N LEU A 218 -17.82 19.69 -25.60
CA LEU A 218 -18.88 20.47 -24.95
C LEU A 218 -20.19 20.44 -25.73
N LEU A 219 -20.12 20.41 -27.07
CA LEU A 219 -21.26 20.19 -27.96
C LEU A 219 -21.68 18.72 -28.06
N ARG A 220 -21.01 17.80 -27.36
CA ARG A 220 -21.25 16.35 -27.38
C ARG A 220 -21.10 15.70 -28.75
N LEU A 221 -20.32 16.31 -29.63
CA LEU A 221 -19.91 15.75 -30.93
C LEU A 221 -18.73 14.77 -30.77
N GLU A 222 -18.10 14.73 -29.60
CA GLU A 222 -16.99 13.86 -29.24
C GLU A 222 -17.11 13.48 -27.76
N LYS A 223 -16.69 12.27 -27.39
CA LYS A 223 -16.68 11.82 -25.98
C LYS A 223 -15.62 12.60 -25.21
N ASP A 224 -15.89 12.90 -23.94
CA ASP A 224 -14.87 13.52 -23.09
C ASP A 224 -13.71 12.51 -22.86
N PRO A 225 -12.44 12.90 -23.05
CA PRO A 225 -11.31 11.98 -22.94
C PRO A 225 -11.16 11.31 -21.58
N PHE A 226 -11.65 11.93 -20.50
CA PHE A 226 -11.54 11.36 -19.15
C PHE A 226 -12.78 10.52 -18.76
N ASP A 227 -13.80 10.51 -19.62
CA ASP A 227 -14.99 9.65 -19.48
C ASP A 227 -14.67 8.23 -19.97
N THR A 228 -13.83 7.55 -19.20
CA THR A 228 -13.26 6.23 -19.51
C THR A 228 -13.91 5.10 -18.69
N TYR A 229 -14.99 5.41 -17.96
CA TYR A 229 -15.61 4.50 -16.99
C TYR A 229 -16.16 3.22 -17.60
N ASP A 230 -16.84 3.31 -18.76
CA ASP A 230 -17.32 2.12 -19.47
C ASP A 230 -16.17 1.22 -19.91
N LEU A 231 -15.08 1.80 -20.45
CA LEU A 231 -13.89 1.06 -20.85
C LEU A 231 -13.28 0.32 -19.66
N MET A 232 -13.07 1.02 -18.54
CA MET A 232 -12.55 0.39 -17.32
C MET A 232 -13.48 -0.74 -16.84
N ARG A 233 -14.79 -0.51 -16.79
CA ARG A 233 -15.79 -1.52 -16.40
C ARG A 233 -15.72 -2.74 -17.31
N ASP A 234 -15.65 -2.56 -18.62
CA ASP A 234 -15.59 -3.66 -19.59
C ASP A 234 -14.30 -4.46 -19.43
N ILE A 235 -13.16 -3.78 -19.24
CA ILE A 235 -11.88 -4.44 -18.93
C ILE A 235 -11.99 -5.23 -17.63
N HIS A 236 -12.43 -4.63 -16.53
CA HIS A 236 -12.51 -5.29 -15.22
C HIS A 236 -13.47 -6.48 -15.23
N ASN A 237 -14.61 -6.37 -15.92
CA ASN A 237 -15.59 -7.46 -16.06
C ASN A 237 -15.00 -8.69 -16.76
N ARG A 238 -14.14 -8.50 -17.78
CA ARG A 238 -13.47 -9.62 -18.47
C ARG A 238 -12.63 -10.49 -17.53
N TYR A 239 -11.98 -9.87 -16.54
CA TYR A 239 -11.16 -10.57 -15.54
C TYR A 239 -11.90 -10.78 -14.21
N LYS A 240 -13.21 -10.50 -14.15
CA LYS A 240 -14.05 -10.62 -12.93
C LYS A 240 -13.49 -9.83 -11.74
N LEU A 241 -12.91 -8.67 -12.01
CA LEU A 241 -12.31 -7.80 -11.01
C LEU A 241 -13.34 -6.86 -10.39
N LYS A 242 -13.19 -6.58 -9.10
CA LYS A 242 -13.93 -5.54 -8.39
C LYS A 242 -12.97 -4.43 -7.97
N PRO A 243 -12.85 -3.34 -8.75
CA PRO A 243 -11.88 -2.28 -8.46
C PRO A 243 -12.29 -1.45 -7.24
N TYR A 244 -11.33 -0.69 -6.71
CA TYR A 244 -11.57 0.39 -5.77
C TYR A 244 -11.47 1.73 -6.50
N PHE A 245 -12.50 2.58 -6.45
CA PHE A 245 -12.44 3.95 -6.92
C PHE A 245 -12.28 4.91 -5.74
N PHE A 246 -11.21 5.70 -5.71
CA PHE A 246 -11.02 6.78 -4.74
C PHE A 246 -11.44 8.10 -5.37
N ILE A 247 -12.45 8.74 -4.78
CA ILE A 247 -13.09 9.92 -5.38
C ILE A 247 -12.58 11.19 -4.71
N LEU A 248 -11.98 12.10 -5.50
CA LEU A 248 -11.66 13.44 -5.02
C LEU A 248 -12.95 14.24 -4.88
N PHE A 249 -13.61 14.07 -3.74
CA PHE A 249 -14.92 14.65 -3.42
C PHE A 249 -14.79 15.93 -2.58
N ALA A 250 -13.98 16.85 -3.11
CA ALA A 250 -13.54 18.06 -2.41
C ALA A 250 -14.03 19.35 -3.08
N ASP A 251 -13.94 20.46 -2.35
CA ASP A 251 -14.11 21.79 -2.93
C ASP A 251 -12.93 22.11 -3.87
N TYR A 252 -13.17 22.95 -4.88
CA TYR A 252 -12.13 23.30 -5.87
C TYR A 252 -11.02 24.12 -5.22
N GLY A 253 -9.77 23.71 -5.44
CA GLY A 253 -8.58 24.34 -4.90
C GLY A 253 -7.41 24.39 -5.89
N LEU A 254 -6.24 24.83 -5.39
CA LEU A 254 -5.01 24.91 -6.20
C LEU A 254 -4.57 23.53 -6.71
N ASN A 255 -4.65 22.52 -5.85
CA ASN A 255 -4.26 21.15 -6.15
C ASN A 255 -5.48 20.29 -6.52
N ASP A 256 -6.65 20.60 -5.96
CA ASP A 256 -7.88 19.80 -6.10
C ASP A 256 -8.79 20.35 -7.19
N LYS A 257 -8.77 19.73 -8.38
CA LYS A 257 -9.37 20.32 -9.60
C LYS A 257 -10.58 19.58 -10.13
N ASN A 258 -11.20 18.72 -9.33
CA ASN A 258 -12.35 17.93 -9.78
C ASN A 258 -13.60 18.80 -10.05
N VAL A 259 -14.68 18.15 -10.47
CA VAL A 259 -16.00 18.78 -10.62
C VAL A 259 -16.60 19.10 -9.25
N PRO A 260 -17.31 20.24 -9.08
CA PRO A 260 -17.95 20.57 -7.81
C PRO A 260 -18.85 19.43 -7.28
N VAL A 261 -18.76 19.17 -5.98
CA VAL A 261 -19.47 18.07 -5.29
C VAL A 261 -21.00 18.15 -5.38
N ASN A 262 -21.56 19.35 -5.61
CA ASN A 262 -23.00 19.57 -5.79
C ASN A 262 -23.48 19.34 -7.24
N ASN A 263 -22.57 19.00 -8.17
CA ASN A 263 -22.93 18.71 -9.54
C ASN A 263 -23.68 17.37 -9.63
N SER A 264 -24.93 17.40 -10.11
CA SER A 264 -25.79 16.22 -10.19
C SER A 264 -25.23 15.10 -11.07
N ARG A 265 -24.50 15.43 -12.14
CA ARG A 265 -23.85 14.43 -13.00
C ARG A 265 -22.67 13.77 -12.30
N PHE A 266 -21.90 14.54 -11.52
CA PHE A 266 -20.81 13.97 -10.74
C PHE A 266 -21.32 13.03 -9.65
N GLN A 267 -22.36 13.43 -8.92
CA GLN A 267 -23.02 12.55 -7.94
C GLN A 267 -23.62 11.29 -8.59
N THR A 268 -24.22 11.42 -9.78
CA THR A 268 -24.75 10.28 -10.53
C THR A 268 -23.64 9.32 -10.96
N LEU A 269 -22.52 9.86 -11.45
CA LEU A 269 -21.34 9.06 -11.79
C LEU A 269 -20.84 8.29 -10.56
N VAL A 270 -20.64 8.97 -9.43
CA VAL A 270 -20.14 8.34 -8.19
C VAL A 270 -21.07 7.21 -7.73
N LYS A 271 -22.39 7.42 -7.78
CA LYS A 271 -23.38 6.36 -7.52
C LYS A 271 -23.24 5.19 -8.49
N SER A 272 -23.12 5.47 -9.80
CA SER A 272 -22.98 4.42 -10.81
C SER A 272 -21.70 3.59 -10.66
N LEU A 273 -20.61 4.18 -10.17
CA LEU A 273 -19.38 3.44 -9.83
C LEU A 273 -19.63 2.50 -8.64
N ALA A 274 -20.36 2.95 -7.63
CA ALA A 274 -20.69 2.16 -6.45
C ALA A 274 -21.61 0.95 -6.75
N ASP A 275 -22.33 0.95 -7.88
CA ASP A 275 -23.18 -0.18 -8.28
C ASP A 275 -22.37 -1.45 -8.62
N TYR A 276 -21.11 -1.31 -9.03
CA TYR A 276 -20.28 -2.46 -9.46
C TYR A 276 -18.88 -2.50 -8.83
N ALA A 277 -18.42 -1.44 -8.17
CA ALA A 277 -17.10 -1.32 -7.58
C ALA A 277 -17.16 -0.90 -6.10
N ARG A 278 -16.00 -0.89 -5.42
CA ARG A 278 -15.86 -0.26 -4.10
C ARG A 278 -15.55 1.22 -4.30
N VAL A 279 -16.06 2.08 -3.43
CA VAL A 279 -15.82 3.53 -3.47
C VAL A 279 -15.27 4.00 -2.13
N GLY A 280 -14.18 4.76 -2.18
CA GLY A 280 -13.51 5.35 -1.03
C GLY A 280 -13.31 6.84 -1.23
N ILE A 281 -12.95 7.55 -0.17
CA ILE A 281 -12.60 8.96 -0.25
C ILE A 281 -11.18 9.13 -0.80
N HIS A 282 -10.97 10.11 -1.67
CA HIS A 282 -9.65 10.64 -2.02
C HIS A 282 -9.51 12.03 -1.39
N PRO A 283 -9.11 12.15 -0.11
CA PRO A 283 -9.18 13.42 0.59
C PRO A 283 -8.29 14.48 -0.05
N SER A 284 -8.76 15.72 -0.04
CA SER A 284 -8.07 16.83 -0.71
C SER A 284 -6.70 17.09 -0.13
N TYR A 285 -5.88 17.82 -0.89
CA TYR A 285 -4.56 18.25 -0.43
C TYR A 285 -4.63 19.06 0.88
N ALA A 286 -5.68 19.87 1.05
CA ALA A 286 -5.90 20.71 2.22
C ALA A 286 -6.33 19.90 3.45
N SER A 287 -7.11 18.82 3.27
CA SER A 287 -7.62 17.97 4.35
C SER A 287 -6.52 17.37 5.23
N ASN A 288 -5.32 17.18 4.68
CA ASN A 288 -4.19 16.61 5.41
C ASN A 288 -3.67 17.53 6.53
N SER A 289 -3.93 18.84 6.45
CA SER A 289 -3.63 19.82 7.50
C SER A 289 -4.87 20.32 8.25
N ASP A 290 -6.07 19.92 7.83
CA ASP A 290 -7.34 20.42 8.34
C ASP A 290 -8.36 19.27 8.52
N PRO A 291 -8.49 18.74 9.76
CA PRO A 291 -9.43 17.67 10.06
C PRO A 291 -10.91 18.01 9.82
N GLU A 292 -11.29 19.29 9.88
CA GLU A 292 -12.67 19.71 9.60
C GLU A 292 -12.99 19.58 8.11
N VAL A 293 -12.03 19.90 7.25
CA VAL A 293 -12.12 19.68 5.80
C VAL A 293 -12.24 18.17 5.52
N LEU A 294 -11.41 17.34 6.14
CA LEU A 294 -11.48 15.88 5.98
C LEU A 294 -12.86 15.33 6.39
N SER A 295 -13.36 15.70 7.57
CA SER A 295 -14.68 15.28 8.05
C SER A 295 -15.80 15.70 7.08
N LYS A 296 -15.77 16.95 6.62
CA LYS A 296 -16.73 17.49 5.66
C LYS A 296 -16.72 16.73 4.32
N GLU A 297 -15.56 16.38 3.79
CA GLU A 297 -15.41 15.62 2.54
C GLU A 297 -15.97 14.19 2.67
N ILE A 298 -15.60 13.49 3.74
CA ILE A 298 -16.10 12.15 4.07
C ILE A 298 -17.62 12.18 4.22
N PHE A 299 -18.16 13.12 4.99
CA PHE A 299 -19.59 13.27 5.21
C PHE A 299 -20.35 13.57 3.91
N ARG A 300 -19.82 14.44 3.05
CA ARG A 300 -20.47 14.76 1.77
C ARG A 300 -20.53 13.56 0.84
N LEU A 301 -19.46 12.76 0.77
CA LEU A 301 -19.44 11.54 -0.03
C LEU A 301 -20.41 10.49 0.53
N SER A 302 -20.45 10.31 1.86
CA SER A 302 -21.38 9.39 2.52
C SER A 302 -22.84 9.78 2.24
N GLN A 303 -23.16 11.08 2.23
CA GLN A 303 -24.50 11.57 1.90
C GLN A 303 -24.93 11.29 0.46
N VAL A 304 -24.00 11.25 -0.48
CA VAL A 304 -24.29 10.94 -1.89
C VAL A 304 -24.53 9.45 -2.06
N LEU A 305 -23.69 8.62 -1.44
CA LEU A 305 -23.75 7.15 -1.57
C LEU A 305 -24.79 6.51 -0.64
N LYS A 306 -25.25 7.22 0.39
CA LYS A 306 -26.10 6.67 1.46
C LYS A 306 -25.46 5.45 2.14
N ALA A 307 -24.15 5.51 2.31
CA ALA A 307 -23.33 4.48 2.91
C ALA A 307 -22.18 5.12 3.70
N GLU A 308 -21.67 4.41 4.70
CA GLU A 308 -20.46 4.79 5.41
C GLU A 308 -19.25 4.71 4.47
N ILE A 309 -18.30 5.63 4.65
CA ILE A 309 -17.05 5.65 3.89
C ILE A 309 -15.95 5.22 4.84
N THR A 310 -15.42 4.02 4.62
CA THR A 310 -14.45 3.40 5.52
C THR A 310 -13.05 3.28 4.92
N ALA A 311 -12.88 3.69 3.65
CA ALA A 311 -11.59 3.62 2.97
C ALA A 311 -11.12 4.96 2.42
N SER A 312 -9.80 5.18 2.53
CA SER A 312 -9.13 6.41 2.12
C SER A 312 -7.92 6.11 1.24
N ARG A 313 -7.64 7.03 0.31
CA ARG A 313 -6.32 7.24 -0.28
C ARG A 313 -6.03 8.73 -0.33
N GLN A 314 -4.92 9.19 0.23
CA GLN A 314 -4.60 10.63 0.24
C GLN A 314 -4.28 11.14 -1.16
N HIS A 315 -4.85 12.29 -1.56
CA HIS A 315 -4.46 12.98 -2.79
C HIS A 315 -2.99 13.37 -2.73
N PHE A 316 -2.29 13.22 -3.87
CA PHE A 316 -0.83 13.30 -3.97
C PHE A 316 -0.07 12.28 -3.10
N LEU A 317 -0.72 11.27 -2.53
CA LEU A 317 -0.12 10.37 -1.54
C LEU A 317 0.49 11.12 -0.35
N LYS A 318 -0.12 12.26 0.01
CA LYS A 318 0.34 13.10 1.11
C LYS A 318 0.07 12.41 2.44
N LEU A 319 1.10 11.76 2.98
CA LEU A 319 1.03 10.98 4.21
C LEU A 319 2.07 11.52 5.21
N SER A 320 1.59 12.01 6.35
CA SER A 320 2.39 12.36 7.53
C SER A 320 2.00 11.45 8.68
N LEU A 321 2.96 10.69 9.19
CA LEU A 321 2.77 9.85 10.37
C LEU A 321 3.18 10.64 11.63
N PRO A 322 2.43 10.51 12.74
CA PRO A 322 1.20 9.72 12.87
C PRO A 322 -0.09 10.48 12.51
N GLU A 323 -0.04 11.78 12.22
CA GLU A 323 -1.22 12.66 12.21
C GLU A 323 -2.28 12.23 11.20
N THR A 324 -1.87 11.86 9.98
CA THR A 324 -2.80 11.51 8.91
C THR A 324 -3.62 10.29 9.30
N TYR A 325 -2.99 9.24 9.83
CA TYR A 325 -3.68 8.01 10.21
C TYR A 325 -4.54 8.18 11.46
N ARG A 326 -4.09 8.97 12.45
CA ARG A 326 -4.94 9.34 13.60
C ARG A 326 -6.20 10.08 13.14
N ASN A 327 -6.07 11.03 12.21
CA ASN A 327 -7.22 11.78 11.67
C ASN A 327 -8.21 10.86 10.92
N LEU A 328 -7.70 9.88 10.17
CA LEU A 328 -8.54 8.88 9.51
C LEU A 328 -9.29 8.00 10.52
N ILE A 329 -8.61 7.48 11.54
CA ILE A 329 -9.22 6.66 12.60
C ILE A 329 -10.31 7.44 13.34
N ASN A 330 -10.08 8.71 13.67
CA ASN A 330 -11.05 9.57 14.35
C ASN A 330 -12.33 9.83 13.52
N LEU A 331 -12.32 9.48 12.24
CA LEU A 331 -13.44 9.62 11.31
C LEU A 331 -13.90 8.26 10.77
N ASP A 332 -13.66 7.19 11.53
CA ASP A 332 -14.12 5.82 11.27
C ASP A 332 -13.62 5.20 9.95
N ILE A 333 -12.49 5.70 9.43
CA ILE A 333 -11.78 5.04 8.32
C ILE A 333 -11.04 3.82 8.85
N THR A 334 -11.31 2.67 8.26
CA THR A 334 -10.74 1.36 8.64
C THR A 334 -9.65 0.89 7.69
N ASP A 335 -9.62 1.42 6.46
CA ASP A 335 -8.69 0.96 5.41
C ASP A 335 -8.01 2.14 4.70
N ASP A 336 -6.68 2.21 4.78
CA ASP A 336 -5.89 3.17 4.01
C ASP A 336 -5.12 2.50 2.87
N TYR A 337 -5.15 3.13 1.70
CA TYR A 337 -4.51 2.66 0.47
C TYR A 337 -3.40 3.62 -0.02
N THR A 338 -2.83 4.41 0.89
CA THR A 338 -1.86 5.48 0.59
C THR A 338 -0.40 5.01 0.69
N MET A 339 -0.12 3.91 1.40
CA MET A 339 1.24 3.44 1.72
C MET A 339 2.01 2.90 0.49
N GLY A 340 2.53 3.83 -0.30
CA GLY A 340 3.47 3.61 -1.39
C GLY A 340 4.25 4.90 -1.67
N PHE A 341 5.06 4.90 -2.72
CA PHE A 341 5.84 6.07 -3.13
C PHE A 341 5.33 6.66 -4.44
N ALA A 342 5.25 7.99 -4.51
CA ALA A 342 4.92 8.68 -5.75
C ALA A 342 6.06 8.60 -6.77
N GLY A 343 7.31 8.73 -6.32
CA GLY A 343 8.47 8.88 -7.20
C GLY A 343 9.17 7.58 -7.62
N GLN A 344 8.87 6.45 -6.97
CA GLN A 344 9.52 5.16 -7.24
C GLN A 344 8.52 4.01 -7.06
N PRO A 345 8.48 3.01 -7.94
CA PRO A 345 7.67 1.82 -7.71
C PRO A 345 8.39 0.87 -6.74
N GLY A 346 7.65 0.13 -5.94
CA GLY A 346 8.17 -0.81 -4.96
C GLY A 346 7.38 -0.86 -3.66
N PHE A 347 7.97 -1.45 -2.63
CA PHE A 347 7.32 -1.79 -1.37
C PHE A 347 7.77 -0.80 -0.28
N ARG A 348 7.04 0.31 -0.10
CA ARG A 348 7.37 1.34 0.90
C ARG A 348 7.54 0.75 2.30
N ALA A 349 6.62 -0.11 2.74
CA ALA A 349 6.68 -0.81 4.02
C ALA A 349 7.42 -2.17 3.96
N GLY A 350 8.11 -2.48 2.85
CA GLY A 350 8.78 -3.77 2.66
C GLY A 350 7.84 -4.98 2.58
N ILE A 351 6.53 -4.76 2.48
CA ILE A 351 5.49 -5.80 2.55
C ILE A 351 4.43 -5.55 1.47
N CYS A 352 3.81 -6.64 1.01
CA CYS A 352 2.69 -6.63 0.05
C CYS A 352 1.42 -7.32 0.58
N THR A 353 1.42 -7.67 1.86
CA THR A 353 0.25 -8.16 2.60
C THR A 353 -0.34 -6.99 3.38
N PRO A 354 -1.68 -6.80 3.39
CA PRO A 354 -2.29 -5.82 4.27
C PRO A 354 -1.95 -6.07 5.73
N PHE A 355 -1.73 -5.02 6.51
CA PHE A 355 -1.31 -5.12 7.91
C PHE A 355 -1.92 -3.99 8.74
N ARG A 356 -2.12 -4.22 10.04
CA ARG A 356 -2.60 -3.17 10.95
C ARG A 356 -1.54 -2.11 11.18
N TRP A 357 -1.90 -0.84 11.22
CA TRP A 357 -0.94 0.22 11.54
C TRP A 357 -0.56 0.17 13.02
N TYR A 358 0.75 0.19 13.29
CA TYR A 358 1.29 0.40 14.62
C TYR A 358 1.64 1.88 14.81
N ASP A 359 0.93 2.55 15.71
CA ASP A 359 1.25 3.92 16.11
C ASP A 359 2.45 3.89 17.05
N LEU A 360 3.63 4.19 16.49
CA LEU A 360 4.90 4.07 17.20
C LEU A 360 5.01 5.08 18.37
N GLU A 361 4.41 6.26 18.24
CA GLU A 361 4.38 7.25 19.34
C GLU A 361 3.47 6.80 20.48
N ALA A 362 2.34 6.16 20.15
CA ALA A 362 1.39 5.65 21.14
C ALA A 362 1.77 4.26 21.70
N GLU A 363 2.77 3.60 21.10
CA GLU A 363 3.18 2.22 21.40
C GLU A 363 2.00 1.23 21.36
N ALA A 364 1.17 1.33 20.31
CA ALA A 364 -0.03 0.53 20.17
C ALA A 364 -0.32 0.15 18.71
N ALA A 365 -0.77 -1.08 18.50
CA ALA A 365 -1.45 -1.48 17.28
C ALA A 365 -2.83 -0.82 17.22
N THR A 366 -3.28 -0.48 16.01
CA THR A 366 -4.58 0.18 15.77
C THR A 366 -5.47 -0.68 14.88
N GLU A 367 -6.75 -0.30 14.78
CA GLU A 367 -7.71 -0.93 13.88
C GLU A 367 -7.63 -0.40 12.43
N LEU A 368 -6.68 0.49 12.10
CA LEU A 368 -6.49 0.94 10.73
C LEU A 368 -5.67 -0.10 9.95
N THR A 369 -6.25 -0.68 8.91
CA THR A 369 -5.56 -1.60 8.00
C THR A 369 -4.91 -0.84 6.86
N ILE A 370 -3.61 -1.06 6.68
CA ILE A 370 -2.83 -0.49 5.60
C ILE A 370 -2.77 -1.47 4.44
N HIS A 371 -3.17 -1.01 3.27
CA HIS A 371 -3.12 -1.74 2.00
C HIS A 371 -2.03 -1.13 1.11
N PRO A 372 -0.77 -1.57 1.24
CA PRO A 372 0.33 -0.96 0.50
C PRO A 372 0.18 -1.21 -1.00
N PHE A 373 0.28 -0.15 -1.80
CA PHE A 373 0.34 -0.28 -3.26
C PHE A 373 1.79 -0.32 -3.74
N THR A 374 2.04 -1.11 -4.77
CA THR A 374 3.41 -1.35 -5.27
C THR A 374 3.74 -0.50 -6.49
N LEU A 375 2.72 -0.08 -7.21
CA LEU A 375 2.85 0.53 -8.53
C LEU A 375 1.81 1.64 -8.73
N MET A 376 2.26 2.77 -9.27
CA MET A 376 1.41 3.81 -9.86
C MET A 376 1.87 4.07 -11.31
N GLU A 377 0.94 4.13 -12.25
CA GLU A 377 1.24 4.39 -13.66
C GLU A 377 1.85 5.79 -13.87
N GLY A 378 1.40 6.77 -13.10
CA GLY A 378 2.00 8.10 -13.01
C GLY A 378 3.47 8.07 -12.59
N THR A 379 3.89 7.17 -11.70
CA THR A 379 5.29 6.99 -11.33
C THR A 379 6.13 6.57 -12.52
N LEU A 380 5.66 5.55 -13.24
CA LEU A 380 6.38 5.01 -14.40
C LEU A 380 6.53 6.06 -15.50
N ARG A 381 5.47 6.83 -15.78
CA ARG A 381 5.54 7.86 -16.82
C ARG A 381 6.23 9.14 -16.38
N ASP A 382 5.73 9.80 -15.34
CA ASP A 382 6.10 11.19 -15.02
C ASP A 382 7.41 11.27 -14.26
N TYR A 383 7.67 10.31 -13.37
CA TYR A 383 8.89 10.32 -12.55
C TYR A 383 10.02 9.55 -13.23
N LEU A 384 9.73 8.37 -13.79
CA LEU A 384 10.74 7.54 -14.44
C LEU A 384 10.88 7.77 -15.95
N ASN A 385 10.00 8.57 -16.57
CA ASN A 385 10.01 8.86 -18.01
C ASN A 385 9.98 7.61 -18.90
N LEU A 386 9.31 6.55 -18.45
CA LEU A 386 9.20 5.30 -19.20
C LEU A 386 8.09 5.37 -20.25
N GLY A 387 8.38 4.85 -21.44
CA GLY A 387 7.35 4.52 -22.43
C GLY A 387 6.65 3.18 -22.12
N PRO A 388 5.57 2.82 -22.85
CA PRO A 388 4.76 1.63 -22.60
C PRO A 388 5.55 0.32 -22.43
N ALA A 389 6.56 0.07 -23.27
CA ALA A 389 7.36 -1.16 -23.19
C ALA A 389 8.23 -1.23 -21.92
N GLY A 390 8.87 -0.12 -21.55
CA GLY A 390 9.68 -0.04 -20.32
C GLY A 390 8.81 -0.11 -19.07
N ALA A 391 7.63 0.52 -19.10
CA ALA A 391 6.63 0.40 -18.05
C ALA A 391 6.23 -1.06 -17.83
N LEU A 392 5.88 -1.80 -18.90
CA LEU A 392 5.53 -3.22 -18.80
C LEU A 392 6.64 -4.09 -18.23
N GLN A 393 7.90 -3.82 -18.55
CA GLN A 393 9.02 -4.56 -17.97
C GLN A 393 9.09 -4.38 -16.44
N GLN A 394 8.92 -3.15 -15.94
CA GLN A 394 8.88 -2.87 -14.51
C GLN A 394 7.65 -3.52 -13.83
N ILE A 395 6.49 -3.47 -14.49
CA ILE A 395 5.26 -4.09 -13.99
C ILE A 395 5.44 -5.59 -13.81
N ARG A 396 5.94 -6.30 -14.83
CA ARG A 396 6.16 -7.75 -14.77
C ARG A 396 7.08 -8.15 -13.63
N LEU A 397 8.18 -7.41 -13.46
CA LEU A 397 9.11 -7.61 -12.36
C LEU A 397 8.39 -7.55 -11.00
N LEU A 398 7.57 -6.51 -10.76
CA LEU A 398 6.87 -6.35 -9.48
C LEU A 398 5.77 -7.40 -9.29
N VAL A 399 5.04 -7.76 -10.35
CA VAL A 399 4.06 -8.85 -10.31
C VAL A 399 4.73 -10.17 -9.92
N ASP A 400 5.87 -10.50 -10.53
CA ASP A 400 6.62 -11.72 -10.21
C ASP A 400 7.10 -11.74 -8.75
N ARG A 401 7.53 -10.59 -8.22
CA ARG A 401 7.93 -10.48 -6.80
C ARG A 401 6.77 -10.73 -5.85
N VAL A 402 5.57 -10.27 -6.18
CA VAL A 402 4.37 -10.51 -5.36
C VAL A 402 3.87 -11.95 -5.53
N LYS A 403 3.88 -12.50 -6.75
CA LYS A 403 3.56 -13.91 -7.02
C LYS A 403 4.49 -14.85 -6.26
N ALA A 404 5.79 -14.55 -6.20
CA ALA A 404 6.79 -15.35 -5.49
C ALA A 404 6.52 -15.49 -3.98
N VAL A 405 5.75 -14.57 -3.40
CA VAL A 405 5.36 -14.62 -1.98
C VAL A 405 3.86 -14.86 -1.76
N ASN A 406 3.10 -15.14 -2.83
CA ASN A 406 1.64 -15.23 -2.81
C ASN A 406 0.97 -14.04 -2.09
N GLY A 407 1.45 -12.83 -2.37
CA GLY A 407 0.98 -11.60 -1.74
C GLY A 407 -0.18 -10.93 -2.49
N ASN A 408 -0.49 -9.69 -2.12
CA ASN A 408 -1.51 -8.87 -2.77
C ASN A 408 -0.84 -7.80 -3.66
N PHE A 409 -1.06 -7.87 -4.96
CA PHE A 409 -0.58 -6.87 -5.90
C PHE A 409 -1.64 -5.77 -6.03
N ILE A 410 -1.37 -4.60 -5.46
CA ILE A 410 -2.24 -3.43 -5.55
C ILE A 410 -1.61 -2.41 -6.50
N SER A 411 -2.33 -2.07 -7.57
CA SER A 411 -1.91 -1.07 -8.55
C SER A 411 -2.79 0.17 -8.51
N LEU A 412 -2.17 1.35 -8.59
CA LEU A 412 -2.81 2.65 -8.63
C LEU A 412 -2.83 3.16 -10.06
N TRP A 413 -4.02 3.53 -10.53
CA TRP A 413 -4.24 4.16 -11.83
C TRP A 413 -5.17 5.37 -11.71
N HIS A 414 -5.26 6.19 -12.73
CA HIS A 414 -6.17 7.32 -12.81
C HIS A 414 -7.07 7.15 -14.03
N ASN A 415 -8.33 7.59 -13.97
CA ASN A 415 -9.25 7.49 -15.11
C ASN A 415 -8.70 8.17 -16.38
N GLU A 416 -7.93 9.24 -16.24
CA GLU A 416 -7.30 9.92 -17.38
C GLU A 416 -6.26 9.05 -18.10
N SER A 417 -5.62 8.10 -17.42
CA SER A 417 -4.65 7.19 -18.03
C SER A 417 -5.26 6.26 -19.06
N PHE A 418 -6.58 6.04 -18.96
CA PHE A 418 -7.37 5.26 -19.91
C PHE A 418 -7.85 6.08 -21.11
N SER A 419 -7.54 7.37 -21.19
CA SER A 419 -7.93 8.22 -22.32
C SER A 419 -7.26 7.81 -23.63
N ASN A 420 -6.10 7.14 -23.54
CA ASN A 420 -5.24 6.80 -24.68
C ASN A 420 -4.84 8.02 -25.54
N GLU A 421 -4.86 9.22 -24.94
CA GLU A 421 -4.61 10.48 -25.64
C GLU A 421 -3.42 11.23 -25.04
N LYS A 422 -2.75 12.04 -25.87
CA LYS A 422 -1.63 12.90 -25.45
C LYS A 422 -0.57 12.09 -24.69
N ARG A 423 -0.27 12.48 -23.44
CA ARG A 423 0.68 11.82 -22.55
C ARG A 423 0.27 10.39 -22.12
N TRP A 424 -0.95 9.97 -22.42
CA TRP A 424 -1.51 8.67 -22.08
C TRP A 424 -1.65 7.73 -23.28
N ALA A 425 -1.16 8.12 -24.46
CA ALA A 425 -1.14 7.26 -25.63
C ALA A 425 -0.37 5.94 -25.33
N GLY A 426 -1.01 4.80 -25.61
CA GLY A 426 -0.50 3.45 -25.36
C GLY A 426 -0.75 2.90 -23.95
N TRP A 427 -1.24 3.70 -22.99
CA TRP A 427 -1.35 3.27 -21.60
C TRP A 427 -2.53 2.34 -21.31
N VAL A 428 -3.59 2.38 -22.12
CA VAL A 428 -4.65 1.35 -22.08
C VAL A 428 -4.06 -0.03 -22.37
N THR A 429 -3.18 -0.12 -23.38
CA THR A 429 -2.49 -1.37 -23.72
C THR A 429 -1.54 -1.84 -22.61
N VAL A 430 -0.88 -0.91 -21.90
CA VAL A 430 -0.07 -1.27 -20.73
C VAL A 430 -0.95 -1.91 -19.65
N TYR A 431 -2.12 -1.33 -19.39
CA TYR A 431 -3.06 -1.86 -18.40
C TYR A 431 -3.56 -3.27 -18.79
N GLU A 432 -4.03 -3.43 -20.03
CA GLU A 432 -4.52 -4.72 -20.52
C GLU A 432 -3.43 -5.81 -20.50
N GLN A 433 -2.22 -5.48 -20.97
CA GLN A 433 -1.11 -6.44 -20.94
C GLN A 433 -0.62 -6.78 -19.53
N MET A 434 -0.77 -5.86 -18.57
CA MET A 434 -0.56 -6.17 -17.17
C MET A 434 -1.57 -7.21 -16.69
N LEU A 435 -2.86 -7.04 -17.00
CA LEU A 435 -3.89 -8.01 -16.63
C LEU A 435 -3.67 -9.35 -17.31
N ASP A 436 -3.34 -9.38 -18.60
CA ASP A 436 -2.98 -10.60 -19.31
C ASP A 436 -1.81 -11.32 -18.65
N TYR A 437 -0.79 -10.59 -18.21
CA TYR A 437 0.35 -11.17 -17.51
C TYR A 437 0.00 -11.71 -16.12
N ILE A 438 -0.86 -10.99 -15.38
CA ILE A 438 -1.31 -11.39 -14.05
C ILE A 438 -2.13 -12.69 -14.15
N PHE A 439 -3.08 -12.74 -15.08
CA PHE A 439 -4.08 -13.80 -15.22
C PHE A 439 -3.75 -14.86 -16.28
N ALA A 440 -2.58 -14.78 -16.93
CA ALA A 440 -2.09 -15.87 -17.75
C ALA A 440 -2.09 -17.16 -16.91
N GLU A 441 -2.77 -18.20 -17.39
CA GLU A 441 -2.66 -19.52 -16.80
C GLU A 441 -1.19 -19.92 -16.84
N ASP A 442 -0.61 -20.30 -15.69
CA ASP A 442 0.72 -20.89 -15.65
C ASP A 442 0.68 -22.17 -16.48
N SER A 443 1.00 -22.08 -17.78
CA SER A 443 1.15 -23.21 -18.69
C SER A 443 2.37 -24.09 -18.35
N HIS A 444 2.95 -23.89 -17.16
CA HIS A 444 4.12 -24.56 -16.61
C HIS A 444 3.90 -24.89 -15.12
N LYS A 445 2.91 -25.74 -14.83
CA LYS A 445 2.91 -26.54 -13.60
C LYS A 445 2.97 -28.02 -13.95
#